data_AF-A0A535GKP0-F1
#
_entry.id   AF-A0A535GKP0-F1
#
_cell.length_a   1.000
_cell.length_b   1.000
_cell.length_c   1.000
_cell.angle_alpha   90.00
_cell.angle_beta   90.00
_cell.angle_gamma   90.00
#
_symmetry.space_group_name_H-M   'P 1'
#
loop_
_entity.id
_entity.type
_entity.pdbx_description
1 polymer ?
#
loop_
_entity_poly.entity_id
_entity_poly.type
_entity_poly.pdbx_seq_one_letter_code
_entity_poly.pdbx_strand_id
1 'polypeptide(L)' 'MPVRGIRGATTAAANTAEAINEATEELLREITRLNDLDPSDVARSRCSAATT' A
#
# COMPACT_ATOMS: atom_id res chain seq x y z
N MET A 1 9.70 11.99 -17.54
CA MET A 1 8.27 12.01 -17.13
C MET A 1 8.19 12.46 -15.69
N PRO A 2 7.18 13.28 -15.32
CA PRO A 2 6.97 13.64 -13.92
C PRO A 2 6.52 12.42 -13.11
N VAL A 3 7.01 12.30 -11.87
CA VAL A 3 6.59 11.25 -10.92
C VAL A 3 5.69 11.89 -9.86
N ARG A 4 4.57 11.24 -9.52
CA ARG A 4 3.63 11.69 -8.48
C ARG A 4 3.67 10.74 -7.30
N GLY A 5 3.67 11.29 -6.09
CA GLY A 5 3.49 10.51 -4.86
C GLY A 5 2.02 10.20 -4.63
N ILE A 6 1.71 8.96 -4.25
CA ILE A 6 0.37 8.55 -3.82
C ILE A 6 0.45 8.15 -2.35
N ARG A 7 -0.54 8.58 -1.56
CA ARG A 7 -0.64 8.29 -0.13
C ARG A 7 -1.80 7.34 0.13
N GLY A 8 -1.57 6.43 1.07
CA GLY A 8 -2.59 5.54 1.62
C GLY A 8 -2.27 5.23 3.08
N ALA A 9 -3.29 4.81 3.82
CA ALA A 9 -3.18 4.33 5.19
C ALA A 9 -4.23 3.22 5.39
N THR A 10 -3.86 2.20 6.14
CA THR A 10 -4.74 1.09 6.54
C THR A 10 -4.37 0.67 7.96
N THR A 11 -5.23 -0.13 8.59
CA THR A 11 -5.01 -0.69 9.93
C THR A 11 -5.12 -2.21 9.87
N ALA A 12 -4.14 -2.93 10.39
CA ALA A 12 -4.20 -4.39 10.51
C ALA A 12 -5.05 -4.79 11.72
N ALA A 13 -5.82 -5.89 11.59
CA ALA A 13 -6.67 -6.40 12.67
C ALA A 13 -5.86 -6.97 13.86
N ALA A 14 -4.62 -7.40 13.62
CA ALA A 14 -3.72 -7.95 14.63
C ALA A 14 -2.26 -7.62 14.32
N ASN A 15 -1.41 -7.59 15.35
CA ASN A 15 0.04 -7.44 15.21
C ASN A 15 0.70 -8.79 14.86
N THR A 16 0.31 -9.34 13.72
CA THR A 16 0.81 -10.60 13.15
C THR A 16 1.27 -10.34 11.72
N ALA A 17 2.29 -11.04 11.25
CA ALA A 17 2.81 -10.86 9.90
C ALA A 17 1.73 -11.07 8.83
N GLU A 18 0.85 -12.04 9.04
CA GLU A 18 -0.25 -12.40 8.16
C GLU A 18 -1.24 -11.24 8.01
N ALA A 19 -1.78 -10.73 9.13
CA ALA A 19 -2.72 -9.62 9.13
C ALA A 19 -2.13 -8.32 8.56
N ILE A 20 -0.83 -8.07 8.79
CA ILE A 20 -0.13 -6.90 8.23
C ILE A 20 0.03 -7.03 6.71
N ASN A 21 0.42 -8.22 6.23
CA ASN A 21 0.57 -8.47 4.80
C ASN A 21 -0.77 -8.38 4.08
N GLU A 22 -1.83 -8.97 4.64
CA GLU A 22 -3.19 -8.92 4.10
C GLU A 22 -3.68 -7.47 3.99
N ALA A 23 -3.61 -6.70 5.08
CA ALA A 23 -4.02 -5.29 5.06
C ALA A 23 -3.20 -4.43 4.09
N THR A 24 -1.89 -4.71 3.97
CA THR A 24 -1.01 -3.99 3.04
C THR A 24 -1.33 -4.33 1.59
N GLU A 25 -1.59 -5.61 1.28
CA GLU A 25 -1.98 -6.05 -0.06
C GLU A 25 -3.31 -5.42 -0.48
N GLU A 26 -4.31 -5.41 0.40
CA GLU A 26 -5.60 -4.77 0.17
C GLU A 26 -5.43 -3.29 -0.16
N LEU A 27 -4.67 -2.55 0.65
CA LEU A 27 -4.39 -1.14 0.42
C LEU A 27 -3.72 -0.88 -0.93
N LEU A 28 -2.69 -1.67 -1.28
CA LEU A 28 -1.98 -1.51 -2.56
C LEU A 28 -2.89 -1.84 -3.75
N ARG A 29 -3.71 -2.89 -3.64
CA ARG A 29 -4.70 -3.26 -4.67
C ARG A 29 -5.72 -2.15 -4.87
N GLU A 30 -6.23 -1.55 -3.81
CA GLU A 30 -7.18 -0.42 -3.92
C GLU A 30 -6.53 0.82 -4.54
N ILE A 31 -5.33 1.19 -4.12
CA ILE A 31 -4.61 2.34 -4.69
C ILE A 31 -4.40 2.15 -6.20
N THR A 32 -3.98 0.94 -6.60
CA THR A 32 -3.74 0.60 -8.00
C THR A 32 -5.03 0.67 -8.79
N ARG A 33 -6.11 0.06 -8.28
CA ARG A 33 -7.43 0.05 -8.93
C ARG A 33 -8.04 1.45 -9.07
N LEU A 34 -7.95 2.29 -8.05
CA LEU A 34 -8.55 3.63 -8.06
C LEU A 34 -7.78 4.62 -8.93
N ASN A 35 -6.49 4.38 -9.19
CA ASN A 35 -5.64 5.26 -9.98
C ASN A 35 -5.29 4.68 -11.36
N ASP A 36 -5.84 3.52 -11.72
CA ASP A 36 -5.58 2.80 -12.97
C ASP A 36 -4.07 2.64 -13.25
N LEU A 37 -3.33 2.16 -12.25
CA LEU A 37 -1.87 2.03 -12.32
C LEU A 37 -1.48 0.64 -12.80
N ASP A 38 -0.51 0.58 -13.71
CA ASP A 38 0.20 -0.67 -13.98
C ASP A 38 1.35 -0.84 -12.95
N PRO A 39 1.55 -2.04 -12.38
CA PRO A 39 2.71 -2.32 -11.54
C PRO A 39 4.06 -1.95 -12.17
N SER A 40 4.19 -2.00 -13.50
CA SER A 40 5.42 -1.60 -14.20
C SER A 40 5.74 -0.11 -14.11
N ASP A 41 4.73 0.73 -13.85
CA ASP A 41 4.88 2.18 -13.74
C ASP A 41 5.23 2.64 -12.32
N VAL A 42 5.21 1.73 -11.35
CA VAL A 42 5.50 2.03 -9.94
C VAL A 42 7.01 2.09 -9.71
N ALA A 43 7.54 3.30 -9.58
CA ALA A 43 8.96 3.49 -9.31
C ALA A 43 9.40 2.91 -7.95
N ARG A 44 8.61 3.10 -6.89
CA ARG A 44 8.88 2.58 -5.54
C ARG A 44 7.64 2.70 -4.65
N SER A 45 7.42 1.71 -3.78
CA SER A 45 6.51 1.82 -2.63
C SER A 45 7.30 1.88 -1.31
N ARG A 46 6.74 2.56 -0.30
CA ARG A 46 7.28 2.61 1.06
C ARG A 46 6.12 2.56 2.04
N CYS A 47 6.12 1.53 2.90
CA CYS A 47 5.22 1.44 4.03
C CYS A 47 5.96 1.75 5.34
N SER A 48 5.24 2.36 6.28
CA SER A 48 5.66 2.54 7.67
C SER A 48 4.52 2.03 8.55
N ALA A 49 4.83 1.21 9.54
CA ALA A 49 3.88 0.74 10.52
C ALA A 49 4.21 1.37 11.89
N ALA A 50 3.18 1.71 12.65
CA ALA A 50 3.30 2.08 14.05
C ALA A 50 2.70 0.94 14.89
N THR A 51 3.42 0.52 15.92
CA THR A 51 2.90 -0.40 16.92
C THR A 51 2.36 0.45 18.08
N THR A 52 1.07 0.36 18.38
CA THR A 52 0.46 0.93 19.58
C THR A 52 0.21 -0.17 20.59
#